data_AF-A0A813AQG2-F1
#
_entry.id   AF-A0A813AQG2-F1
#
_cell.length_a   1.000
_cell.length_b   1.000
_cell.length_c   1.000
_cell.angle_alpha   90.00
_cell.angle_beta   90.00
_cell.angle_gamma   90.00
#
_symmetry.space_group_name_H-M   'P 1'
#
loop_
_entity.id
_entity.type
_entity.pdbx_description
1 polymer ?
#
loop_
_entity_poly.entity_id
_entity_poly.type
_entity_poly.pdbx_seq_one_letter_code
_entity_poly.pdbx_strand_id
1 'polypeptide(L)'
;YLYELLRQKRLLPRRQEAEEWGLVSHEEVSEWAAGTRDAMLISVSHAWETRQHPDPCGDQLNRLVSGLRIYDDAYVSEIWVFYDYVSLFQYERQTVAEYESFRRAMRHMHMCYAHECNWTVRLEALTPDDVWDAALQNSEHLVRVYDDESKTVRGLPLKELMLNRVPYRDRGWCKAEVEWSSCRSRSEQNQCLDAPGSEVNSESELKGKVPMAPEVFQEDIRRAEFTHRNDAGIVQRLQHEIYYEKVSASTLHSTRTKGH
;
A
#
# COMPACT_ATOMS: atom_id res chain seq x y z
N TYR A 1 -6.19 14.02 -7.79
CA TYR A 1 -7.28 13.03 -7.66
C TYR A 1 -7.73 12.83 -6.20
N LEU A 2 -6.86 12.38 -5.28
CA LEU A 2 -7.24 12.10 -3.89
C LEU A 2 -7.84 13.31 -3.14
N TYR A 3 -7.29 14.52 -3.35
CA TYR A 3 -7.89 15.76 -2.84
C TYR A 3 -9.33 15.99 -3.28
N GLU A 4 -9.67 15.59 -4.51
CA GLU A 4 -11.03 15.72 -5.04
C GLU A 4 -11.99 14.78 -4.33
N LEU A 5 -11.57 13.53 -4.07
CA LEU A 5 -12.35 12.56 -3.32
C LEU A 5 -12.67 13.11 -1.92
N LEU A 6 -11.68 13.65 -1.20
CA LEU A 6 -11.90 14.26 0.11
C LEU A 6 -12.82 15.47 0.05
N ARG A 7 -12.62 16.38 -0.91
CA ARG A 7 -13.47 17.56 -1.10
C ARG A 7 -14.93 17.18 -1.32
N GLN A 8 -15.16 16.11 -2.09
CA GLN A 8 -16.49 15.57 -2.39
C GLN A 8 -17.02 14.62 -1.30
N LYS A 9 -16.25 14.36 -0.24
CA LYS A 9 -16.56 13.37 0.81
C LYS A 9 -16.86 11.98 0.24
N ARG A 10 -16.10 11.59 -0.79
CA ARG A 10 -16.17 10.28 -1.43
C ARG A 10 -15.09 9.37 -0.86
N LEU A 11 -15.45 8.11 -0.66
CA LEU A 11 -14.50 7.04 -0.37
C LEU A 11 -13.67 6.70 -1.62
N LEU A 12 -12.57 5.99 -1.41
CA LEU A 12 -11.75 5.42 -2.48
C LEU A 12 -12.61 4.50 -3.37
N PRO A 13 -12.64 4.67 -4.70
CA PRO A 13 -13.31 3.72 -5.57
C PRO A 13 -12.42 2.50 -5.83
N ARG A 14 -13.02 1.39 -6.27
CA ARG A 14 -12.23 0.31 -6.87
C ARG A 14 -11.60 0.83 -8.16
N ARG A 15 -10.49 0.24 -8.61
CA ARG A 15 -9.85 0.57 -9.89
C ARG A 15 -10.80 0.64 -11.09
N GLN A 16 -11.83 -0.20 -11.12
CA GLN A 16 -12.85 -0.24 -12.17
C GLN A 16 -13.74 1.02 -12.22
N GLU A 17 -14.00 1.64 -11.07
CA GLU A 17 -14.87 2.80 -10.95
C GLU A 17 -14.11 4.11 -10.71
N ALA A 18 -12.78 4.06 -10.72
CA ALA A 18 -11.92 5.23 -10.63
C ALA A 18 -11.95 6.03 -11.95
N GLU A 19 -11.98 7.36 -11.83
CA GLU A 19 -11.94 8.27 -12.97
C GLU A 19 -10.61 8.14 -13.73
N GLU A 20 -10.68 8.05 -15.06
CA GLU A 20 -9.50 7.81 -15.92
C GLU A 20 -8.37 8.83 -15.69
N TRP A 21 -8.70 10.11 -15.49
CA TRP A 21 -7.71 11.16 -15.23
C TRP A 21 -7.00 11.01 -13.87
N GLY A 22 -7.54 10.21 -12.95
CA GLY A 22 -6.95 9.91 -11.66
C GLY A 22 -5.99 8.72 -11.68
N LEU A 23 -5.77 8.12 -12.84
CA LEU A 23 -5.06 6.86 -13.01
C LEU A 23 -3.85 7.03 -13.93
N VAL A 24 -2.76 6.38 -13.54
CA VAL A 24 -1.51 6.40 -14.31
C VAL A 24 -1.67 5.64 -15.63
N SER A 25 -1.23 6.25 -16.72
CA SER A 25 -1.13 5.62 -18.04
C SER A 25 0.24 4.94 -18.27
N HIS A 26 0.31 4.03 -19.24
CA HIS A 26 1.58 3.40 -19.62
C HIS A 26 2.57 4.40 -20.24
N GLU A 27 2.06 5.42 -20.92
CA GLU A 27 2.86 6.48 -21.52
C GLU A 27 3.59 7.28 -20.44
N GLU A 28 2.88 7.73 -19.40
CA GLU A 28 3.48 8.44 -18.26
C GLU A 28 4.57 7.62 -17.58
N VAL A 29 4.34 6.33 -17.32
CA VAL A 29 5.37 5.45 -16.75
C VAL A 29 6.60 5.36 -17.65
N SER A 30 6.40 5.35 -18.97
CA SER A 30 7.48 5.29 -19.95
C SER A 30 8.28 6.60 -19.98
N GLU A 31 7.62 7.75 -19.88
CA GLU A 31 8.25 9.07 -19.77
C GLU A 31 9.09 9.20 -18.49
N TRP A 32 8.57 8.74 -17.35
CA TRP A 32 9.31 8.74 -16.08
C TRP A 32 10.54 7.83 -16.16
N ALA A 33 10.39 6.65 -16.74
CA ALA A 33 11.50 5.72 -16.94
C ALA A 33 12.58 6.28 -17.89
N ALA A 34 12.17 7.07 -18.89
CA ALA A 34 13.09 7.74 -19.81
C ALA A 34 13.73 9.01 -19.22
N GLY A 35 13.26 9.48 -18.06
CA GLY A 35 13.71 10.74 -17.44
C GLY A 35 13.26 11.99 -18.18
N THR A 36 12.22 11.89 -19.02
CA THR A 36 11.68 13.04 -19.77
C THR A 36 10.64 13.82 -18.97
N ARG A 37 10.15 13.26 -17.87
CA ARG A 37 9.24 13.88 -16.91
C ARG A 37 9.56 13.38 -15.51
N ASP A 38 9.67 14.29 -14.54
CA ASP A 38 9.90 13.93 -13.15
C ASP A 38 8.58 13.59 -12.43
N ALA A 39 8.59 12.51 -11.64
CA ALA A 39 7.49 12.11 -10.78
C ALA A 39 8.01 11.51 -9.48
N MET A 40 7.34 11.84 -8.37
CA MET A 40 7.53 11.16 -7.10
C MET A 40 6.52 10.01 -7.00
N LEU A 41 7.01 8.78 -7.00
CA LEU A 41 6.18 7.60 -6.80
C LEU A 41 6.10 7.29 -5.30
N ILE A 42 4.89 7.07 -4.80
CA ILE A 42 4.64 6.72 -3.39
C ILE A 42 3.70 5.53 -3.33
N SER A 43 4.14 4.41 -2.75
CA SER A 43 3.29 3.28 -2.39
C SER A 43 2.74 3.40 -0.98
N VAL A 44 1.45 3.12 -0.81
CA VAL A 44 0.76 3.15 0.49
C VAL A 44 0.61 1.75 1.04
N SER A 45 1.34 1.45 2.11
CA SER A 45 1.11 0.25 2.90
C SER A 45 0.07 0.54 3.98
N HIS A 46 -1.02 -0.21 3.99
CA HIS A 46 -2.17 0.08 4.85
C HIS A 46 -2.99 -1.16 5.17
N ALA A 47 -3.86 -1.05 6.17
CA ALA A 47 -4.74 -2.13 6.60
C ALA A 47 -6.07 -2.12 5.85
N TRP A 48 -6.51 -3.29 5.37
CA TRP A 48 -7.88 -3.48 4.90
C TRP A 48 -8.84 -3.66 6.07
N GLU A 49 -9.63 -2.64 6.42
CA GLU A 49 -10.48 -2.66 7.63
C GLU A 49 -11.80 -3.42 7.45
N THR A 50 -12.18 -3.71 6.22
CA THR A 50 -13.16 -4.74 5.89
C THR A 50 -12.62 -5.63 4.79
N ARG A 51 -13.22 -6.80 4.61
CA ARG A 51 -12.88 -7.66 3.45
C ARG A 51 -13.28 -7.01 2.13
N GLN A 52 -14.29 -6.15 2.09
CA GLN A 52 -14.81 -5.60 0.85
C GLN A 52 -14.13 -4.28 0.44
N HIS A 53 -13.69 -3.49 1.43
CA HIS A 53 -13.15 -2.16 1.22
C HIS A 53 -12.06 -1.85 2.25
N PRO A 54 -10.91 -1.28 1.85
CA PRO A 54 -9.81 -1.05 2.78
C PRO A 54 -10.10 0.04 3.80
N ASP A 55 -10.74 1.13 3.35
CA ASP A 55 -11.02 2.33 4.15
C ASP A 55 -12.52 2.68 4.13
N PRO A 56 -13.37 1.86 4.78
CA PRO A 56 -14.82 2.02 4.68
C PRO A 56 -15.34 3.29 5.38
N CYS A 57 -14.52 3.94 6.22
CA CYS A 57 -14.87 5.17 6.93
C CYS A 57 -14.24 6.43 6.28
N GLY A 58 -13.30 6.28 5.35
CA GLY A 58 -12.61 7.40 4.69
C GLY A 58 -11.48 8.02 5.54
N ASP A 59 -11.18 7.43 6.69
CA ASP A 59 -10.21 7.96 7.65
C ASP A 59 -8.77 7.77 7.17
N GLN A 60 -8.45 6.62 6.55
CA GLN A 60 -7.12 6.39 5.99
C GLN A 60 -6.83 7.34 4.83
N LEU A 61 -7.79 7.57 3.93
CA LEU A 61 -7.67 8.56 2.87
C LEU A 61 -7.42 9.96 3.44
N ASN A 62 -8.15 10.35 4.49
CA ASN A 62 -7.98 11.64 5.13
C ASN A 62 -6.56 11.81 5.73
N ARG A 63 -6.07 10.80 6.46
CA ARG A 63 -4.70 10.78 7.02
C ARG A 63 -3.64 10.80 5.93
N LEU A 64 -3.83 10.01 4.87
CA LEU A 64 -2.92 9.95 3.73
C LEU A 64 -2.74 11.33 3.09
N VAL A 65 -3.83 11.98 2.69
CA VAL A 65 -3.76 13.28 2.01
C VAL A 65 -3.20 14.35 2.94
N SER A 66 -3.57 14.32 4.23
CA SER A 66 -3.01 15.24 5.22
C SER A 66 -1.49 15.09 5.36
N GLY A 67 -0.98 13.86 5.39
CA GLY A 67 0.45 13.58 5.46
C GLY A 67 1.19 13.90 4.15
N LEU A 68 0.57 13.63 3.00
CA LEU A 68 1.17 13.90 1.69
C LEU A 68 1.24 15.39 1.34
N ARG A 69 0.42 16.23 1.98
CA ARG A 69 0.43 17.69 1.74
C ARG A 69 1.81 18.32 1.93
N ILE A 70 2.60 17.84 2.90
CA ILE A 70 3.96 18.35 3.13
C ILE A 70 4.85 18.11 1.90
N TYR A 71 4.66 16.98 1.20
CA TYR A 71 5.41 16.68 -0.02
C TYR A 71 4.95 17.54 -1.19
N ASP A 72 3.64 17.72 -1.32
CA ASP A 72 3.03 18.55 -2.35
C ASP A 72 3.48 20.03 -2.22
N ASP A 73 3.65 20.51 -0.98
CA ASP A 73 4.17 21.85 -0.69
C ASP A 73 5.71 21.94 -0.87
N ALA A 74 6.45 20.84 -0.68
CA ALA A 74 7.92 20.82 -0.68
C ALA A 74 8.55 20.48 -2.04
N TYR A 75 7.86 19.72 -2.89
CA TYR A 75 8.38 19.22 -4.17
C TYR A 75 7.61 19.81 -5.34
N VAL A 76 8.34 20.17 -6.41
CA VAL A 76 7.74 20.68 -7.66
C VAL A 76 7.19 19.54 -8.53
N SER A 77 7.74 18.32 -8.38
CA SER A 77 7.36 17.15 -9.16
C SER A 77 5.99 16.62 -8.75
N GLU A 78 5.25 16.09 -9.71
CA GLU A 78 3.96 15.46 -9.44
C GLU A 78 4.10 14.22 -8.56
N ILE A 79 3.17 14.07 -7.62
CA ILE A 79 3.12 12.92 -6.72
C ILE A 79 2.10 11.91 -7.25
N TRP A 80 2.58 10.70 -7.54
CA TRP A 80 1.76 9.58 -7.96
C TRP A 80 1.70 8.52 -6.87
N VAL A 81 0.47 8.20 -6.46
CA VAL A 81 0.22 7.32 -5.33
C VAL A 81 -0.24 5.95 -5.83
N PHE A 82 0.51 4.91 -5.49
CA PHE A 82 0.07 3.53 -5.60
C PHE A 82 -0.69 3.16 -4.33
N TYR A 83 -2.01 3.06 -4.44
CA TYR A 83 -2.92 2.59 -3.40
C TYR A 83 -3.60 1.33 -3.95
N ASP A 84 -3.25 0.15 -3.45
CA ASP A 84 -3.56 -1.15 -4.08
C ASP A 84 -5.01 -1.31 -4.57
N TYR A 85 -5.98 -0.82 -3.80
CA TYR A 85 -7.41 -0.89 -4.08
C TYR A 85 -7.84 -0.09 -5.29
N VAL A 86 -7.28 1.13 -5.44
CA VAL A 86 -7.56 2.04 -6.55
C VAL A 86 -6.65 1.73 -7.73
N SER A 87 -5.43 1.26 -7.50
CA SER A 87 -4.41 1.05 -8.53
C SER A 87 -4.55 -0.31 -9.24
N LEU A 88 -5.09 -1.32 -8.57
CA LEU A 88 -5.25 -2.67 -9.12
C LEU A 88 -6.72 -3.06 -9.30
N PHE A 89 -7.01 -3.87 -10.33
CA PHE A 89 -8.37 -4.34 -10.58
C PHE A 89 -8.89 -5.25 -9.45
N GLN A 90 -9.99 -4.82 -8.81
CA GLN A 90 -10.56 -5.49 -7.66
C GLN A 90 -11.54 -6.59 -8.07
N TYR A 91 -11.89 -7.49 -7.15
CA TYR A 91 -12.95 -8.47 -7.42
C TYR A 91 -14.32 -7.77 -7.58
N GLU A 92 -15.22 -8.18 -8.49
CA GLU A 92 -15.04 -9.13 -9.58
C GLU A 92 -14.41 -8.45 -10.82
N ARG A 93 -13.50 -9.17 -11.49
CA ARG A 93 -12.83 -8.72 -12.72
C ARG A 93 -13.59 -9.26 -13.90
N GLN A 94 -14.09 -8.38 -14.76
CA GLN A 94 -15.03 -8.72 -15.83
C GLN A 94 -14.35 -9.13 -17.13
N THR A 95 -13.13 -8.65 -17.36
CA THR A 95 -12.39 -8.92 -18.60
C THR A 95 -11.13 -9.76 -18.36
N VAL A 96 -10.68 -10.46 -19.40
CA VAL A 96 -9.40 -11.18 -19.38
C VAL A 96 -8.23 -10.23 -19.10
N ALA A 97 -8.26 -9.03 -19.69
CA ALA A 97 -7.23 -8.01 -19.50
C ALA A 97 -7.14 -7.55 -18.03
N GLU A 98 -8.28 -7.35 -17.35
CA GLU A 98 -8.30 -7.03 -15.92
C GLU A 98 -7.67 -8.15 -15.08
N TYR A 99 -8.00 -9.40 -15.41
CA TYR A 99 -7.48 -10.58 -14.71
C TYR A 99 -5.96 -10.74 -14.91
N GLU A 100 -5.49 -10.60 -16.14
CA GLU A 100 -4.07 -10.67 -16.46
C GLU A 100 -3.27 -9.54 -15.82
N SER A 101 -3.80 -8.31 -15.87
CA SER A 101 -3.21 -7.14 -15.22
C SER A 101 -3.06 -7.37 -13.71
N PHE A 102 -4.16 -7.76 -13.03
CA PHE A 102 -4.12 -8.06 -11.59
C PHE A 102 -3.13 -9.17 -11.26
N ARG A 103 -3.12 -10.27 -12.03
CA ARG A 103 -2.18 -11.38 -11.81
C ARG A 103 -0.73 -10.96 -11.99
N ARG A 104 -0.44 -10.13 -12.99
CA ARG A 104 0.90 -9.60 -13.22
C ARG A 104 1.33 -8.71 -12.05
N ALA A 105 0.46 -7.81 -11.60
CA ALA A 105 0.72 -6.97 -10.42
C ALA A 105 1.00 -7.82 -9.17
N MET A 106 0.18 -8.83 -8.87
CA MET A 106 0.40 -9.70 -7.70
C MET A 106 1.71 -10.51 -7.76
N ARG A 107 2.23 -10.82 -8.95
CA ARG A 107 3.54 -11.49 -9.11
C ARG A 107 4.72 -10.55 -8.88
N HIS A 108 4.53 -9.25 -9.03
CA HIS A 108 5.59 -8.25 -8.97
C HIS A 108 5.30 -7.15 -7.93
N MET A 109 4.37 -7.41 -7.00
CA MET A 109 3.94 -6.42 -5.99
C MET A 109 5.12 -5.84 -5.21
N HIS A 110 6.10 -6.70 -4.94
CA HIS A 110 7.33 -6.37 -4.25
C HIS A 110 8.09 -5.20 -4.89
N MET A 111 8.00 -5.00 -6.22
CA MET A 111 8.64 -3.88 -6.90
C MET A 111 8.07 -2.53 -6.45
N CYS A 112 6.78 -2.46 -6.13
CA CYS A 112 6.16 -1.23 -5.61
C CYS A 112 6.79 -0.85 -4.26
N TYR A 113 7.26 -1.82 -3.47
CA TYR A 113 7.78 -1.53 -2.13
C TYR A 113 9.31 -1.60 -2.04
N ALA A 114 10.02 -2.28 -2.95
CA ALA A 114 11.47 -2.47 -2.84
C ALA A 114 12.30 -1.69 -3.87
N HIS A 115 11.67 -1.13 -4.91
CA HIS A 115 12.39 -0.38 -5.94
C HIS A 115 12.91 0.95 -5.39
N GLU A 116 14.14 1.32 -5.74
CA GLU A 116 14.85 2.50 -5.19
C GLU A 116 14.21 3.85 -5.60
N CYS A 117 13.51 3.88 -6.74
CA CYS A 117 12.79 5.07 -7.21
C CYS A 117 11.43 5.28 -6.55
N ASN A 118 10.98 4.37 -5.68
CA ASN A 118 9.67 4.48 -5.04
C ASN A 118 9.81 4.81 -3.55
N TRP A 119 8.85 5.53 -3.02
CA TRP A 119 8.69 5.79 -1.61
C TRP A 119 7.60 4.89 -1.03
N THR A 120 7.64 4.69 0.27
CA THR A 120 6.61 3.96 1.00
C THR A 120 6.13 4.81 2.17
N VAL A 121 4.84 5.07 2.19
CA VAL A 121 4.15 5.63 3.35
C VAL A 121 3.29 4.54 3.97
N ARG A 122 3.30 4.48 5.30
CA ARG A 122 2.57 3.50 6.09
C ARG A 122 1.48 4.19 6.90
N LEU A 123 0.29 3.60 6.84
CA LEU A 123 -0.85 3.94 7.68
C LEU A 123 -1.07 2.74 8.61
N GLU A 124 -0.45 2.78 9.79
CA GLU A 124 -0.44 1.66 10.72
C GLU A 124 -1.65 1.67 11.68
N ALA A 125 -2.20 2.84 11.98
CA ALA A 125 -3.37 2.96 12.84
C ALA A 125 -4.66 2.60 12.07
N LEU A 126 -5.53 1.85 12.71
CA LEU A 126 -6.87 1.60 12.21
C LEU A 126 -7.75 2.85 12.40
N THR A 127 -8.89 2.92 11.72
CA THR A 127 -9.89 3.97 11.96
C THR A 127 -10.22 4.01 13.46
N PRO A 128 -10.20 5.19 14.13
CA PRO A 128 -10.55 5.32 15.54
C PRO A 128 -11.95 4.76 15.85
N ASP A 129 -12.13 4.18 17.05
CA ASP A 129 -13.36 3.48 17.41
C ASP A 129 -14.58 4.43 17.42
N ASP A 130 -14.42 5.68 17.82
CA ASP A 130 -15.50 6.68 17.78
C ASP A 130 -15.95 7.03 16.36
N VAL A 131 -15.00 7.15 15.42
CA VAL A 131 -15.29 7.34 13.99
C VAL A 131 -15.97 6.10 13.41
N TRP A 132 -15.47 4.92 13.77
CA TRP A 132 -16.03 3.65 13.34
C TRP A 132 -17.47 3.45 13.83
N ASP A 133 -17.71 3.67 15.12
CA ASP A 133 -19.02 3.51 15.75
C ASP A 133 -20.04 4.52 15.20
N ALA A 134 -19.61 5.76 14.93
CA ALA A 134 -20.46 6.75 14.27
C ALA A 134 -20.87 6.30 12.87
N ALA A 135 -19.96 5.75 12.07
CA ALA A 135 -20.27 5.20 10.75
C ALA A 135 -21.16 3.95 10.84
N LEU A 136 -20.99 3.12 11.87
CA LEU A 136 -21.79 1.91 12.08
C LEU A 136 -23.26 2.24 12.43
N GLN A 137 -23.48 3.32 13.17
CA GLN A 137 -24.81 3.79 13.59
C GLN A 137 -25.52 4.60 12.50
N ASN A 138 -24.79 5.17 11.55
CA ASN A 138 -25.35 5.97 10.47
C ASN A 138 -25.81 5.10 9.29
N SER A 139 -27.12 4.89 9.13
CA SER A 139 -27.68 4.13 8.00
C SER A 139 -27.44 4.77 6.64
N GLU A 140 -27.18 6.08 6.59
CA GLU A 140 -26.89 6.82 5.37
C GLU A 140 -25.40 6.72 4.97
N HIS A 141 -24.54 6.18 5.85
CA HIS A 141 -23.13 5.92 5.53
C HIS A 141 -23.02 4.65 4.67
N LEU A 142 -23.07 4.85 3.35
CA LEU A 142 -23.03 3.77 2.38
C LEU A 142 -21.63 3.61 1.76
N VAL A 143 -21.05 2.44 1.94
CA VAL A 143 -19.77 2.06 1.33
C VAL A 143 -20.04 1.40 -0.02
N ARG A 144 -19.44 1.94 -1.09
CA ARG A 144 -19.60 1.39 -2.45
C ARG A 144 -18.72 0.15 -2.60
N VAL A 145 -19.35 -1.02 -2.64
CA VAL A 145 -18.67 -2.31 -2.75
C VAL A 145 -19.31 -3.17 -3.83
N TYR A 146 -18.55 -4.14 -4.34
CA TYR A 146 -19.09 -5.15 -5.25
C TYR A 146 -19.96 -6.13 -4.46
N ASP A 147 -21.23 -6.25 -4.86
CA ASP A 147 -22.18 -7.21 -4.31
C ASP A 147 -22.25 -8.45 -5.21
N ASP A 148 -21.91 -9.61 -4.64
CA ASP A 148 -21.84 -10.86 -5.40
C ASP A 148 -23.22 -11.38 -5.81
N GLU A 149 -24.26 -11.09 -5.01
CA GLU A 149 -25.63 -11.48 -5.30
C GLU A 149 -26.19 -10.71 -6.50
N SER A 150 -26.04 -9.38 -6.50
CA SER A 150 -26.53 -8.53 -7.59
C SER A 150 -25.56 -8.42 -8.78
N LYS A 151 -24.32 -8.90 -8.65
CA LYS A 151 -23.23 -8.77 -9.64
C LYS A 151 -22.97 -7.32 -10.06
N THR A 152 -23.17 -6.38 -9.14
CA THR A 152 -23.03 -4.94 -9.39
C THR A 152 -22.43 -4.23 -8.19
N VAL A 153 -21.92 -3.02 -8.40
CA VAL A 153 -21.47 -2.16 -7.30
C VAL A 153 -22.64 -1.40 -6.72
N ARG A 154 -22.86 -1.55 -5.42
CA ARG A 154 -23.92 -0.84 -4.68
C ARG A 154 -23.39 -0.29 -3.36
N GLY A 155 -24.12 0.68 -2.82
CA GLY A 155 -23.86 1.18 -1.48
C GLY A 155 -24.40 0.19 -0.45
N LEU A 156 -23.55 -0.28 0.46
CA LEU A 156 -23.95 -1.07 1.62
C LEU A 156 -23.61 -0.33 2.92
N PRO A 157 -24.49 -0.36 3.93
CA PRO A 157 -24.15 0.10 5.27
C PRO A 157 -22.92 -0.62 5.83
N LEU A 158 -22.12 0.07 6.64
CA LEU A 158 -20.91 -0.49 7.25
C LEU A 158 -21.16 -1.81 8.00
N LYS A 159 -22.29 -1.91 8.70
CA LYS A 159 -22.70 -3.11 9.47
C LYS A 159 -22.90 -4.37 8.62
N GLU A 160 -23.03 -4.23 7.30
CA GLU A 160 -23.19 -5.35 6.37
C GLU A 160 -21.85 -5.82 5.78
N LEU A 161 -20.76 -5.10 6.04
CA LEU A 161 -19.42 -5.49 5.60
C LEU A 161 -18.77 -6.48 6.56
N MET A 162 -17.87 -7.29 6.03
CA MET A 162 -17.10 -8.24 6.86
C MET A 162 -15.94 -7.50 7.51
N LEU A 163 -16.09 -7.26 8.81
CA LEU A 163 -15.12 -6.54 9.63
C LEU A 163 -13.74 -7.22 9.65
N ASN A 164 -12.69 -6.41 9.58
CA ASN A 164 -11.31 -6.83 9.78
C ASN A 164 -10.54 -5.80 10.61
N ARG A 165 -10.59 -5.93 11.94
CA ARG A 165 -9.85 -5.09 12.91
C ARG A 165 -8.50 -5.69 13.32
N VAL A 166 -7.94 -6.60 12.53
CA VAL A 166 -6.60 -7.12 12.79
C VAL A 166 -5.60 -5.96 12.74
N PRO A 167 -4.71 -5.80 13.74
CA PRO A 167 -3.71 -4.74 13.73
C PRO A 167 -2.81 -4.78 12.50
N TYR A 168 -2.36 -3.62 12.02
CA TYR A 168 -1.53 -3.52 10.81
C TYR A 168 -0.29 -4.44 10.86
N ARG A 169 0.43 -4.44 11.99
CA ARG A 169 1.67 -5.20 12.16
C ARG A 169 1.48 -6.72 12.24
N ASP A 170 0.24 -7.18 12.36
CA ASP A 170 -0.11 -8.61 12.39
C ASP A 170 -0.56 -9.13 11.01
N ARG A 171 -0.62 -8.26 10.00
CA ARG A 171 -1.07 -8.62 8.64
C ARG A 171 0.10 -9.02 7.76
N GLY A 172 -0.04 -10.15 7.06
CA GLY A 172 1.04 -10.75 6.29
C GLY A 172 1.57 -9.86 5.16
N TRP A 173 0.68 -9.22 4.40
CA TRP A 173 1.07 -8.25 3.37
C TRP A 173 1.75 -7.01 3.97
N CYS A 174 1.18 -6.41 5.00
CA CYS A 174 1.76 -5.23 5.66
C CYS A 174 3.16 -5.49 6.21
N LYS A 175 3.36 -6.64 6.88
CA LYS A 175 4.69 -7.09 7.33
C LYS A 175 5.68 -7.17 6.17
N ALA A 176 5.27 -7.78 5.05
CA ALA A 176 6.10 -7.91 3.88
C ALA A 176 6.48 -6.56 3.28
N GLU A 177 5.51 -5.67 3.12
CA GLU A 177 5.71 -4.32 2.55
C GLU A 177 6.68 -3.48 3.39
N VAL A 178 6.59 -3.56 4.73
CA VAL A 178 7.55 -2.94 5.66
C VAL A 178 8.96 -3.50 5.43
N GLU A 179 9.09 -4.82 5.34
CA GLU A 179 10.40 -5.46 5.15
C GLU A 179 11.00 -5.10 3.79
N TRP A 180 10.21 -5.17 2.72
CA TRP A 180 10.62 -4.83 1.35
C TRP A 180 11.07 -3.37 1.22
N SER A 181 10.30 -2.45 1.80
CA SER A 181 10.62 -1.02 1.80
C SER A 181 11.82 -0.66 2.66
N SER A 182 12.10 -1.46 3.69
CA SER A 182 13.28 -1.28 4.54
C SER A 182 14.57 -1.80 3.89
N CYS A 183 14.49 -2.57 2.80
CA CYS A 183 15.64 -3.10 2.08
C CYS A 183 16.25 -2.12 1.06
N ARG A 184 15.73 -0.90 0.94
CA ARG A 184 16.26 0.13 0.03
C ARG A 184 17.58 0.71 0.56
N SER A 185 18.37 1.29 -0.34
CA SER A 185 19.61 2.00 0.02
C SER A 185 19.34 3.26 0.86
N ARG A 186 18.15 3.84 0.74
CA ARG A 186 17.71 5.07 1.41
C ARG A 186 16.57 4.77 2.38
N SER A 187 16.90 4.61 3.66
CA SER A 187 15.92 4.24 4.69
C SER A 187 14.83 5.30 4.92
N GLU A 188 15.10 6.57 4.61
CA GLU A 188 14.14 7.68 4.75
C GLU A 188 12.95 7.58 3.78
N GLN A 189 13.04 6.72 2.77
CA GLN A 189 11.96 6.44 1.83
C GLN A 189 10.86 5.54 2.41
N ASN A 190 11.00 5.06 3.64
CA ASN A 190 9.98 4.28 4.35
C ASN A 190 9.49 5.04 5.59
N GLN A 191 8.27 5.56 5.55
CA GLN A 191 7.75 6.48 6.58
C GLN A 191 6.40 6.03 7.11
N CYS A 192 6.14 6.29 8.39
CA CYS A 192 4.82 6.13 9.00
C CYS A 192 4.19 7.51 9.18
N LEU A 193 3.03 7.74 8.55
CA LEU A 193 2.37 9.05 8.56
C LEU A 193 1.49 9.27 9.79
N ASP A 194 1.11 8.18 10.46
CA ASP A 194 0.17 8.14 11.58
C ASP A 194 0.79 7.52 12.83
N ALA A 195 2.12 7.57 12.94
CA ALA A 195 2.84 7.11 14.11
C ALA A 195 2.28 7.83 15.36
N PRO A 196 1.97 7.10 16.44
CA PRO A 196 1.55 7.74 17.68
C PRO A 196 2.66 8.69 18.15
N GLY A 197 2.28 9.87 18.70
CA GLY A 197 3.22 10.92 19.09
C GLY A 197 4.35 10.49 20.04
N SER A 198 4.22 9.32 20.69
CA SER A 198 5.26 8.68 21.50
C SER A 198 6.44 8.13 20.69
N GLU A 199 6.29 7.82 19.40
CA GLU A 199 7.39 7.32 18.55
C GLU A 199 8.22 8.45 17.92
N VAL A 200 7.65 9.66 17.79
CA VAL A 200 8.30 10.84 17.18
C VAL A 200 9.48 11.37 18.02
N ASN A 201 9.48 11.11 19.32
CA ASN A 201 10.52 11.55 20.27
C ASN A 201 11.44 10.42 20.76
N SER A 202 11.32 9.21 20.20
CA SER A 202 12.35 8.19 20.44
C SER A 202 13.60 8.58 19.65
N GLU A 203 14.74 8.74 20.32
CA GLU A 203 16.03 8.93 19.64
C GLU A 203 16.15 7.84 18.57
N SER A 204 15.97 8.22 17.30
CA SER A 204 15.98 7.25 16.22
C SER A 204 17.42 6.82 16.00
N GLU A 205 17.82 5.77 16.73
CA GLU A 205 18.94 4.96 16.30
C GLU A 205 18.68 4.61 14.84
N LEU A 206 19.52 5.13 13.94
CA LEU A 206 19.51 4.80 12.51
C LEU A 206 19.81 3.31 12.38
N LYS A 207 18.79 2.48 12.56
CA LYS A 207 18.84 1.04 12.39
C LYS A 207 18.69 0.77 10.90
N GLY A 208 19.79 0.87 10.18
CA GLY A 208 19.86 0.28 8.84
C GLY A 208 19.37 -1.16 8.94
N LYS A 209 18.22 -1.45 8.33
CA LYS A 209 17.64 -2.79 8.34
C LYS A 209 18.31 -3.59 7.22
N VAL A 210 19.12 -4.57 7.60
CA VAL A 210 19.59 -5.60 6.68
C VAL A 210 18.38 -6.42 6.22
N PRO A 211 18.28 -6.80 4.93
CA PRO A 211 17.20 -7.65 4.45
C PRO A 211 17.04 -8.91 5.32
N MET A 212 15.84 -9.14 5.84
CA MET A 212 15.55 -10.30 6.68
C MET A 212 15.76 -11.60 5.89
N ALA A 213 16.51 -12.54 6.48
CA ALA A 213 16.72 -13.85 5.90
C ALA A 213 15.37 -14.57 5.64
N PRO A 214 15.21 -15.27 4.50
CA PRO A 214 13.94 -15.89 4.14
C PRO A 214 13.38 -16.83 5.21
N GLU A 215 14.24 -17.56 5.93
CA GLU A 215 13.84 -18.51 6.97
C GLU A 215 13.19 -17.82 8.17
N VAL A 216 13.76 -16.68 8.59
CA VAL A 216 13.22 -15.86 9.70
C VAL A 216 11.90 -15.24 9.28
N PHE A 217 11.82 -14.70 8.07
CA PHE A 217 10.59 -14.11 7.55
C PHE A 217 9.47 -15.14 7.42
N GLN A 218 9.80 -16.39 7.03
CA GLN A 218 8.82 -17.48 6.98
C GLN A 218 8.22 -17.80 8.36
N GLU A 219 8.96 -17.66 9.45
CA GLU A 219 8.44 -17.84 10.81
C GLU A 219 7.48 -16.73 11.21
N ASP A 220 7.79 -15.48 10.86
CA ASP A 220 6.93 -14.33 11.16
C ASP A 220 5.62 -14.39 10.35
N ILE A 221 5.71 -14.66 9.04
CA ILE A 221 4.53 -14.78 8.16
C ILE A 221 3.62 -15.95 8.55
N ARG A 222 4.14 -17.02 9.15
CA ARG A 222 3.32 -18.12 9.66
C ARG A 222 2.32 -17.69 10.75
N ARG A 223 2.61 -16.60 11.45
CA ARG A 223 1.75 -16.06 12.52
C ARG A 223 0.88 -14.90 12.05
N ALA A 224 0.98 -14.54 10.77
CA ALA A 224 0.32 -13.36 10.22
C ALA A 224 -1.05 -13.69 9.64
N GLU A 225 -1.94 -12.72 9.71
CA GLU A 225 -3.30 -12.81 9.19
C GLU A 225 -3.41 -12.26 7.76
N PHE A 226 -4.32 -12.83 6.97
CA PHE A 226 -4.58 -12.42 5.59
C PHE A 226 -6.07 -12.18 5.34
N THR A 227 -6.42 -11.03 4.75
CA THR A 227 -7.81 -10.57 4.61
C THR A 227 -8.71 -11.47 3.77
N HIS A 228 -8.21 -11.99 2.63
CA HIS A 228 -9.06 -12.68 1.65
C HIS A 228 -8.79 -14.17 1.55
N ARG A 229 -7.52 -14.53 1.36
CA ARG A 229 -7.00 -15.89 1.21
C ARG A 229 -5.64 -15.95 1.86
N ASN A 230 -5.19 -17.14 2.23
CA ASN A 230 -3.85 -17.32 2.76
C ASN A 230 -2.79 -17.09 1.66
N ASP A 231 -2.31 -15.86 1.54
CA ASP A 231 -1.28 -15.45 0.58
C ASP A 231 0.15 -15.68 1.09
N ALA A 232 0.34 -16.37 2.23
CA ALA A 232 1.65 -16.60 2.83
C ALA A 232 2.68 -17.13 1.83
N GLY A 233 2.33 -18.13 1.01
CA GLY A 233 3.24 -18.69 0.02
C GLY A 233 3.64 -17.71 -1.09
N ILE A 234 2.76 -16.79 -1.47
CA ILE A 234 3.08 -15.73 -2.45
C ILE A 234 4.06 -14.74 -1.79
N VAL A 235 3.73 -14.25 -0.60
CA VAL A 235 4.54 -13.28 0.15
C VAL A 235 5.94 -13.83 0.45
N GLN A 236 6.04 -15.10 0.87
CA GLN A 236 7.32 -15.76 1.13
C GLN A 236 8.18 -15.87 -0.14
N ARG A 237 7.58 -16.20 -1.29
CA ARG A 237 8.31 -16.24 -2.56
C ARG A 237 8.86 -14.87 -2.95
N LEU A 238 8.04 -13.82 -2.82
CA LEU A 238 8.47 -12.46 -3.15
C LEU A 238 9.57 -11.94 -2.20
N GLN A 239 9.51 -12.29 -0.91
CA GLN A 239 10.60 -12.01 0.03
C GLN A 239 11.90 -12.67 -0.41
N HIS A 240 11.84 -13.94 -0.83
CA HIS A 240 13.01 -14.66 -1.33
C HIS A 240 13.63 -13.94 -2.51
N GLU A 241 12.82 -13.54 -3.51
CA GLU A 241 13.28 -12.76 -4.67
C GLU A 241 14.03 -11.47 -4.26
N ILE A 242 13.43 -10.65 -3.38
CA ILE A 242 14.08 -9.41 -2.89
C ILE A 242 15.38 -9.71 -2.16
N TYR A 243 15.37 -10.69 -1.26
CA TYR A 243 16.54 -10.99 -0.44
C TYR A 243 17.76 -11.30 -1.32
N TYR A 244 17.61 -12.18 -2.31
CA TYR A 244 18.73 -12.53 -3.19
C TYR A 244 19.15 -11.38 -4.09
N GLU A 245 18.20 -10.58 -4.59
CA GLU A 245 18.51 -9.38 -5.38
C GLU A 245 19.37 -8.40 -4.56
N LYS A 246 18.93 -8.04 -3.35
CA LYS A 246 19.58 -7.03 -2.50
C LYS A 246 20.91 -7.52 -1.92
N VAL A 247 21.00 -8.79 -1.51
CA VAL A 247 22.27 -9.38 -1.03
C VAL A 247 23.31 -9.44 -2.15
N SER A 248 22.91 -9.80 -3.37
CA SER A 248 23.81 -9.84 -4.52
C SER A 248 24.36 -8.45 -4.86
N ALA A 249 23.48 -7.44 -4.89
CA ALA A 249 23.89 -6.05 -5.12
C ALA A 249 24.86 -5.52 -4.05
N SER A 250 24.62 -5.84 -2.78
CA SER A 250 25.48 -5.43 -1.66
C SER A 250 26.86 -6.09 -1.70
N THR A 251 26.92 -7.37 -2.08
CA THR A 251 28.17 -8.14 -2.18
C THR A 251 29.07 -7.62 -3.32
N LEU A 252 28.48 -7.22 -4.45
CA LEU A 252 29.19 -6.59 -5.57
C LEU A 252 29.74 -5.20 -5.22
N HIS A 253 29.08 -4.45 -4.35
CA HIS A 253 29.55 -3.14 -3.90
C HIS A 253 30.76 -3.26 -2.95
N SER A 254 30.79 -4.31 -2.12
CA SER A 254 31.88 -4.56 -1.16
C SER A 254 33.18 -5.08 -1.80
N THR A 255 33.08 -5.77 -2.95
CA THR A 255 34.27 -6.20 -3.72
C THR A 255 34.89 -5.06 -4.54
N ARG A 256 34.09 -4.09 -4.99
CA ARG A 256 34.60 -2.88 -5.69
C ARG A 256 35.34 -1.90 -4.79
N THR A 257 34.98 -1.83 -3.51
CA THR A 257 35.60 -0.90 -2.53
C THR A 257 36.89 -1.42 -1.90
N LYS A 258 37.21 -2.72 -2.03
CA LYS A 258 38.47 -3.32 -1.53
C LYS A 258 39.61 -3.34 -2.55
N GLY A 259 39.47 -2.61 -3.66
CA GLY A 259 40.43 -2.55 -4.76
C GLY A 259 41.10 -1.19 -4.94
N HIS A 260 41.45 -0.50 -3.84
CA HIS A 260 42.30 0.70 -3.85
C HIS A 260 43.38 0.61 -2.78
#